data_AF-A0A640TMX5-F1
#
_entry.id   AF-A0A640TMX5-F1
#
_cell.length_a   1.000
_cell.length_b   1.000
_cell.length_c   1.000
_cell.angle_alpha   90.00
_cell.angle_beta   90.00
_cell.angle_gamma   90.00
#
_symmetry.space_group_name_H-M   'P 1'
#
loop_
_entity.id
_entity.type
_entity.pdbx_description
1 polymer ?
#
loop_
_entity_poly.entity_id
_entity_poly.type
_entity_poly.pdbx_seq_one_letter_code
_entity_poly.pdbx_strand_id
1 'polypeptide(L)'
;MQNRYNLLDRAAENVLELCEKQGTAFLPWFPLGNGTLTGDAGTTLAAVAARHDATPGQIALAWLLHHSPVLLPTPGMGSPDHLDENLAAAHISLTEGDLAQLDALA
;
A
#
# COMPACT_ATOMS: atom_id res chain seq x y z
N MET A 1 10.82 10.06 7.96
CA MET A 1 9.85 11.15 7.75
C MET A 1 8.44 10.59 7.77
N GLN A 2 7.45 11.34 8.27
CA GLN A 2 6.05 10.89 8.29
C GLN A 2 5.19 11.80 7.41
N ASN A 3 4.68 11.28 6.30
CA ASN A 3 3.96 12.06 5.30
C ASN A 3 2.69 11.33 4.86
N ARG A 4 1.71 12.08 4.36
CA ARG A 4 0.51 11.50 3.75
C ARG A 4 0.91 10.83 2.45
N TYR A 5 0.65 9.53 2.33
CA TYR A 5 1.01 8.78 1.14
C TYR A 5 0.22 7.47 1.09
N ASN A 6 -0.28 7.11 -0.10
CA ASN A 6 -0.89 5.81 -0.38
C ASN A 6 -0.94 5.56 -1.89
N LEU A 7 -1.54 4.44 -2.29
CA LEU A 7 -1.67 4.02 -3.69
C LEU A 7 -2.19 5.12 -4.63
N LEU A 8 -3.15 5.94 -4.18
CA LEU A 8 -3.83 6.99 -4.97
C LEU A 8 -3.33 8.41 -4.66
N ASP A 9 -2.68 8.60 -3.51
CA ASP A 9 -2.17 9.89 -3.06
C ASP A 9 -0.65 9.85 -3.00
N ARG A 10 -0.02 10.26 -4.11
CA ARG A 10 1.43 10.26 -4.31
C ARG A 10 2.03 11.67 -4.27
N ALA A 11 1.35 12.63 -3.64
CA ALA A 11 1.82 14.03 -3.61
C ALA A 11 3.20 14.21 -2.95
N ALA A 12 3.61 13.27 -2.11
CA ALA A 12 4.91 13.26 -1.43
C ALA A 12 5.98 12.37 -2.11
N GLU A 13 5.81 11.97 -3.38
CA GLU A 13 6.75 11.12 -4.12
C GLU A 13 8.18 11.67 -4.10
N ASN A 14 8.33 12.99 -4.31
CA ASN A 14 9.63 13.66 -4.27
C ASN A 14 10.34 13.54 -2.91
N VAL A 15 9.57 13.49 -1.81
CA VAL A 15 10.10 13.27 -0.46
C VAL A 15 10.48 11.80 -0.26
N LEU A 16 9.69 10.87 -0.82
CA LEU A 16 10.02 9.45 -0.82
C LEU A 16 11.35 9.20 -1.57
N GLU A 17 11.49 9.71 -2.79
CA GLU A 17 12.74 9.60 -3.56
C GLU A 17 13.95 10.17 -2.81
N LEU A 18 13.77 11.28 -2.09
CA LEU A 18 14.83 11.86 -1.27
C LEU A 18 15.17 10.94 -0.08
N CYS A 19 14.16 10.37 0.57
CA CYS A 19 14.34 9.42 1.67
C CYS A 19 15.09 8.16 1.20
N GLU A 20 14.75 7.63 0.03
CA GLU A 20 15.47 6.51 -0.60
C GLU A 20 16.94 6.85 -0.85
N LYS A 21 17.20 7.98 -1.51
CA LYS A 21 18.58 8.46 -1.80
C LYS A 21 19.42 8.63 -0.53
N GLN A 22 18.78 8.96 0.59
CA GLN A 22 19.45 9.18 1.88
C GLN A 22 19.42 7.95 2.81
N GLY A 23 18.79 6.85 2.40
CA GLY A 23 18.61 5.67 3.26
C GLY A 23 17.79 5.96 4.52
N THR A 24 16.85 6.90 4.47
CA THR A 24 16.01 7.31 5.59
C THR A 24 14.62 6.68 5.46
N ALA A 25 14.08 6.14 6.55
CA ALA A 25 12.73 5.57 6.55
C ALA A 25 11.65 6.62 6.24
N PHE A 26 10.68 6.23 5.42
CA PHE A 26 9.47 6.98 5.12
C PHE A 26 8.26 6.25 5.72
N LEU A 27 7.48 6.94 6.54
CA LEU A 27 6.33 6.39 7.27
C LEU A 27 5.04 7.03 6.72
N PRO A 28 4.33 6.37 5.79
CA PRO A 28 3.02 6.81 5.32
C PRO A 28 2.02 6.89 6.46
N TRP A 29 1.56 8.10 6.80
CA TRP A 29 0.31 8.25 7.54
C TRP A 29 -0.84 8.27 6.51
N PHE A 30 -1.95 7.59 6.79
CA PHE A 30 -3.07 7.40 5.84
C PHE A 30 -2.88 6.35 4.70
N PRO A 31 -2.23 5.20 4.93
CA PRO A 31 -1.90 4.23 3.87
C PRO A 31 -3.12 3.56 3.23
N LEU A 32 -4.27 3.50 3.92
CA LEU A 32 -5.51 2.88 3.44
C LEU A 32 -6.62 3.90 3.10
N GLY A 33 -6.30 5.19 3.05
CA GLY A 33 -7.26 6.21 2.62
C GLY A 33 -8.51 6.34 3.51
N ASN A 34 -8.45 5.92 4.79
CA ASN A 34 -9.62 5.79 5.67
C ASN A 34 -10.70 4.84 5.12
N GLY A 35 -10.28 3.71 4.55
CA GLY A 35 -11.17 2.68 4.01
C GLY A 35 -11.54 2.85 2.54
N THR A 36 -11.10 3.95 1.89
CA THR A 36 -11.31 4.08 0.43
C THR A 36 -10.54 3.02 -0.36
N LEU A 37 -9.43 2.53 0.19
CA LEU A 37 -8.61 1.45 -0.38
C LEU A 37 -8.99 0.06 0.15
N THR A 38 -10.12 -0.06 0.84
CA THR A 38 -10.63 -1.36 1.32
C THR A 38 -11.94 -1.75 0.62
N GLY A 39 -12.36 -0.96 -0.38
CA GLY A 39 -13.69 -1.03 -1.00
C GLY A 39 -13.79 -1.72 -2.37
N ASP A 40 -14.95 -1.51 -2.98
CA ASP A 40 -15.79 -2.42 -3.79
C ASP A 40 -15.19 -3.29 -4.91
N ALA A 41 -15.94 -4.38 -5.15
CA ALA A 41 -15.84 -5.27 -6.30
C ALA A 41 -15.99 -4.49 -7.63
N GLY A 42 -15.10 -4.76 -8.58
CA GLY A 42 -15.10 -4.15 -9.91
C GLY A 42 -14.04 -3.06 -10.13
N THR A 43 -13.30 -2.68 -9.08
CA THR A 43 -12.11 -1.84 -9.21
C THR A 43 -10.89 -2.66 -9.64
N THR A 44 -9.88 -2.03 -10.27
CA THR A 44 -8.59 -2.66 -10.56
C THR A 44 -7.95 -3.25 -9.30
N LEU A 45 -8.04 -2.53 -8.17
CA LEU A 45 -7.55 -3.00 -6.87
C LEU A 45 -8.25 -4.29 -6.44
N ALA A 46 -9.58 -4.36 -6.53
CA ALA A 46 -10.34 -5.58 -6.20
C ALA A 46 -10.02 -6.74 -7.16
N ALA A 47 -9.77 -6.46 -8.44
CA ALA A 47 -9.38 -7.48 -9.42
C ALA A 47 -7.96 -8.04 -9.15
N VAL A 48 -7.03 -7.21 -8.68
CA VAL A 48 -5.71 -7.67 -8.21
C VAL A 48 -5.89 -8.49 -6.93
N ALA A 49 -6.67 -8.01 -5.98
CA ALA A 49 -6.92 -8.70 -4.71
C ALA A 49 -7.48 -10.12 -4.90
N ALA A 50 -8.47 -10.27 -5.79
CA ALA A 50 -9.04 -11.58 -6.13
C ALA A 50 -8.01 -12.57 -6.73
N ARG A 51 -6.99 -12.09 -7.45
CA ARG A 51 -5.95 -12.96 -8.03
C ARG A 51 -4.95 -13.48 -7.01
N HIS A 52 -4.83 -12.80 -5.87
CA HIS A 52 -3.92 -13.13 -4.78
C HIS A 52 -4.63 -13.75 -3.57
N ASP A 53 -5.94 -14.01 -3.65
CA ASP A 53 -6.77 -14.46 -2.52
C ASP A 53 -6.63 -13.54 -1.30
N ALA A 54 -6.63 -12.23 -1.56
CA ALA A 54 -6.37 -11.19 -0.58
C ALA A 54 -7.49 -10.13 -0.56
N THR A 55 -7.49 -9.28 0.46
CA THR A 55 -8.37 -8.10 0.50
C THR A 55 -7.79 -6.93 -0.30
N PRO A 56 -8.62 -5.97 -0.77
CA PRO A 56 -8.12 -4.74 -1.36
C PRO A 56 -7.15 -3.97 -0.47
N GLY A 57 -7.39 -3.96 0.86
CA GLY A 57 -6.52 -3.33 1.84
C GLY A 57 -5.14 -3.98 1.90
N GLN A 58 -5.09 -5.32 1.87
CA GLN A 58 -3.83 -6.05 1.82
C GLN A 58 -3.04 -5.75 0.55
N ILE A 59 -3.68 -5.65 -0.61
CA ILE A 59 -3.01 -5.27 -1.86
C ILE A 59 -2.47 -3.84 -1.80
N ALA A 60 -3.24 -2.90 -1.23
CA ALA A 60 -2.77 -1.52 -1.07
C ALA A 60 -1.55 -1.42 -0.15
N LEU A 61 -1.50 -2.21 0.94
CA LEU A 61 -0.33 -2.29 1.82
C LEU A 61 0.84 -3.02 1.18
N ALA A 62 0.60 -4.12 0.48
CA ALA A 62 1.62 -4.86 -0.25
C ALA A 62 2.26 -3.96 -1.31
N TRP A 63 1.47 -3.17 -2.04
CA TRP A 63 1.99 -2.22 -3.01
C TRP A 63 2.95 -1.21 -2.36
N LEU A 64 2.62 -0.65 -1.19
CA LEU A 64 3.54 0.25 -0.47
C LEU A 64 4.87 -0.43 -0.10
N LEU A 65 4.84 -1.70 0.29
CA LEU A 65 6.04 -2.46 0.64
C LEU A 65 6.90 -2.80 -0.59
N HIS A 66 6.28 -2.96 -1.76
CA HIS A 66 6.97 -3.19 -3.04
C HIS A 66 7.49 -1.89 -3.68
N HIS A 67 6.77 -0.78 -3.52
CA HIS A 67 7.06 0.50 -4.18
C HIS A 67 8.41 1.09 -3.77
N SER A 68 8.82 0.87 -2.52
CA SER A 68 10.11 1.36 -2.03
C SER A 68 10.62 0.55 -0.83
N PRO A 69 11.93 0.26 -0.74
CA PRO A 69 12.52 -0.42 0.40
C PRO A 69 12.55 0.43 1.69
N VAL A 70 12.31 1.75 1.61
CA VAL A 70 12.29 2.63 2.79
C VAL A 70 10.87 2.92 3.29
N LEU A 71 9.83 2.38 2.63
CA LEU A 71 8.44 2.55 3.05
C LEU A 71 8.10 1.62 4.22
N LEU A 72 7.64 2.22 5.31
CA LEU A 72 7.14 1.54 6.51
C LEU A 72 5.72 2.02 6.82
N PRO A 73 4.68 1.47 6.16
CA PRO A 73 3.30 1.89 6.34
C PRO A 73 2.84 1.75 7.79
N THR A 74 2.10 2.74 8.29
CA THR A 74 1.47 2.71 9.62
C THR A 74 -0.06 2.59 9.48
N PRO A 75 -0.60 1.39 9.18
CA PRO A 75 -2.04 1.19 9.07
C PRO A 75 -2.74 1.23 10.42
N GLY A 76 -4.06 1.43 10.39
CA GLY A 76 -4.89 1.33 11.60
C GLY A 76 -5.00 -0.12 12.07
N MET A 77 -4.86 -0.33 13.38
CA MET A 77 -4.97 -1.65 14.02
C MET A 77 -6.15 -1.66 15.01
N GLY A 78 -7.35 -1.34 14.49
CA GLY A 78 -8.55 -1.16 15.33
C GLY A 78 -9.11 -2.45 15.96
N SER A 79 -8.64 -3.62 15.53
CA SER A 79 -9.02 -4.94 16.03
C SER A 79 -7.87 -5.95 15.80
N PRO A 80 -7.88 -7.10 16.50
CA PRO A 80 -6.97 -8.21 16.19
C PRO A 80 -7.07 -8.68 14.73
N ASP A 81 -8.29 -8.77 14.17
CA ASP A 81 -8.48 -9.17 12.78
C ASP A 81 -7.80 -8.20 11.80
N HIS A 82 -7.89 -6.88 12.02
CA HIS A 82 -7.17 -5.90 11.21
C HIS A 82 -5.66 -6.02 11.35
N LEU A 83 -5.15 -6.38 12.54
CA LEU A 83 -3.73 -6.61 12.73
C LEU A 83 -3.27 -7.81 11.89
N ASP A 84 -3.99 -8.94 11.96
CA ASP A 84 -3.66 -10.15 11.21
C ASP A 84 -3.72 -9.90 9.70
N GLU A 85 -4.75 -9.18 9.24
CA GLU A 85 -4.90 -8.77 7.83
C GLU A 85 -3.73 -7.90 7.37
N ASN A 86 -3.35 -6.87 8.15
CA ASN A 86 -2.23 -5.98 7.84
C ASN A 86 -0.90 -6.72 7.78
N LEU A 87 -0.65 -7.65 8.70
CA LEU A 87 0.58 -8.44 8.74
C LEU A 87 0.69 -9.37 7.52
N ALA A 88 -0.41 -9.99 7.13
CA ALA A 88 -0.45 -10.88 5.96
C ALA A 88 -0.11 -10.14 4.64
N ALA A 89 -0.34 -8.83 4.55
CA ALA A 89 0.03 -8.03 3.37
C ALA A 89 1.54 -8.10 3.03
N ALA A 90 2.41 -8.23 4.04
CA ALA A 90 3.85 -8.33 3.85
C ALA A 90 4.30 -9.63 3.17
N HIS A 91 3.41 -10.62 3.09
CA HIS A 91 3.68 -11.91 2.46
C HIS A 91 3.13 -12.01 1.03
N ILE A 92 2.46 -10.96 0.54
CA ILE A 92 1.91 -10.94 -0.82
C ILE A 92 3.01 -10.57 -1.81
N SER A 93 3.22 -11.45 -2.80
CA SER A 93 4.15 -11.23 -3.90
C SER A 93 3.40 -10.72 -5.12
N LEU A 94 3.33 -9.39 -5.26
CA LEU A 94 2.74 -8.76 -6.45
C LEU A 94 3.60 -9.02 -7.68
N THR A 95 2.96 -9.38 -8.80
CA THR A 95 3.64 -9.55 -10.08
C THR A 95 3.94 -8.19 -10.73
N GLU A 96 4.85 -8.16 -11.70
CA GLU A 96 5.11 -6.93 -12.48
C GLU A 96 3.84 -6.39 -13.14
N GLY A 97 2.94 -7.27 -13.60
CA GLY A 97 1.66 -6.89 -14.17
C GLY A 97 0.70 -6.27 -13.14
N ASP A 98 0.78 -6.70 -11.88
CA ASP A 98 0.01 -6.10 -10.78
C ASP A 98 0.50 -4.70 -10.48
N LEU A 99 1.81 -4.56 -10.30
CA LEU A 99 2.45 -3.28 -10.01
C LEU A 99 2.12 -2.27 -11.11
N ALA A 100 2.28 -2.65 -12.38
CA ALA A 100 1.95 -1.76 -13.50
C ALA A 100 0.47 -1.33 -13.52
N GLN A 101 -0.47 -2.23 -13.20
CA GLN A 101 -1.89 -1.90 -13.12
C GLN A 101 -2.21 -0.98 -11.95
N LEU A 102 -1.58 -1.21 -10.80
CA LEU A 102 -1.76 -0.42 -9.58
C LEU A 102 -1.12 0.97 -9.72
N ASP A 103 0.02 1.07 -10.39
CA ASP A 103 0.71 2.34 -10.66
C ASP A 103 -0.07 3.28 -11.56
N ALA A 104 -0.88 2.74 -12.48
CA ALA A 104 -1.74 3.52 -13.35
C ALA A 104 -2.97 4.13 -12.65
N LEU A 105 -3.14 3.92 -11.33
CA LEU A 105 -4.28 4.43 -10.57
C LEU A 105 -4.09 5.86 -10.02
N ALA A 106 -2.86 6.39 -10.02
CA ALA A 106 -2.52 7.71 -9.47
C ALA A 106 -2.22 8.77 -10.54
#